data_AF-A0A8H8CDF5-F1
#
_entry.id   AF-A0A8H8CDF5-F1
#
_cell.length_a   1.000
_cell.length_b   1.000
_cell.length_c   1.000
_cell.angle_alpha   90.00
_cell.angle_beta   90.00
_cell.angle_gamma   90.00
#
_symmetry.space_group_name_H-M   'P 1'
#
loop_
_entity.id
_entity.type
_entity.pdbx_description
1 polymer ?
#
loop_
_entity_poly.entity_id
_entity_poly.type
_entity_poly.pdbx_seq_one_letter_code
_entity_poly.pdbx_strand_id
1 'polypeptide(L)'
;MLYFASLSLAQNQSAPISITQVEEVDQTTRIGQLAYGASNLDFGYSAGAGINFGNGTLGGGFNAGIPGQGEGSLGGGWTVTANGLVFGLGAVFNNVSVNVAITADRTTGALSMQVNGKDVAI
;
A
#
# COMPACT_ATOMS: atom_id res chain seq x y z
N MET A 1 -3.38 -53.98 -11.32
CA MET A 1 -4.41 -52.96 -11.57
C MET A 1 -3.93 -51.68 -10.88
N LEU A 2 -3.34 -50.75 -11.64
CA LEU A 2 -2.77 -49.51 -11.12
C LEU A 2 -3.84 -48.42 -11.21
N TYR A 3 -4.30 -47.91 -10.07
CA TYR A 3 -5.15 -46.72 -10.01
C TYR A 3 -4.24 -45.49 -10.09
N PHE A 4 -4.26 -44.78 -11.22
CA PHE A 4 -3.78 -43.40 -11.29
C PHE A 4 -4.93 -42.51 -10.84
N ALA A 5 -4.87 -42.00 -9.61
CA ALA A 5 -5.72 -40.90 -9.20
C ALA A 5 -5.27 -39.65 -9.98
N SER A 6 -6.07 -39.21 -10.95
CA SER A 6 -5.91 -37.91 -11.56
C SER A 6 -6.16 -36.85 -10.48
N LEU A 7 -5.10 -36.29 -9.90
CA LEU A 7 -5.18 -34.97 -9.26
C LEU A 7 -5.49 -33.97 -10.37
N SER A 8 -6.77 -33.75 -10.65
CA SER A 8 -7.15 -32.50 -11.28
C SER A 8 -6.84 -31.42 -10.24
N LEU A 9 -5.75 -30.67 -10.44
CA LEU A 9 -5.68 -29.32 -9.90
C LEU A 9 -6.91 -28.61 -10.50
N ALA A 10 -7.98 -28.51 -9.72
CA ALA A 10 -9.07 -27.65 -10.05
C ALA A 10 -8.44 -26.28 -10.32
N GLN A 11 -8.47 -25.83 -11.58
CA GLN A 11 -8.26 -24.43 -11.88
C GLN A 11 -9.31 -23.71 -11.04
N ASN A 12 -8.86 -23.14 -9.93
CA ASN A 12 -9.67 -22.24 -9.13
C ASN A 12 -10.03 -21.12 -10.10
N GLN A 13 -11.27 -21.13 -10.61
CA GLN A 13 -11.77 -20.06 -11.46
C GLN A 13 -11.68 -18.81 -10.61
N SER A 14 -10.62 -18.04 -10.83
CA SER A 14 -10.40 -16.76 -10.17
C SER A 14 -11.64 -15.92 -10.40
N ALA A 15 -12.28 -15.48 -9.32
CA ALA A 15 -13.38 -14.53 -9.44
C ALA A 15 -12.88 -13.34 -10.29
N PRO A 16 -13.72 -12.75 -11.17
CA PRO A 16 -13.27 -11.64 -12.01
C PRO A 16 -12.59 -10.54 -11.19
N ILE A 17 -11.43 -10.08 -11.66
CA ILE A 17 -10.71 -8.94 -11.06
C ILE A 17 -11.67 -7.75 -11.07
N SER A 18 -11.98 -7.26 -9.88
CA SER A 18 -12.80 -6.07 -9.71
C SER A 18 -11.89 -4.86 -9.57
N ILE A 19 -11.88 -4.03 -10.61
CA ILE A 19 -11.17 -2.75 -10.65
C ILE A 19 -12.10 -1.69 -10.08
N THR A 20 -11.78 -1.14 -8.92
CA THR A 20 -12.47 0.03 -8.37
C THR A 20 -11.82 1.28 -8.94
N GLN A 21 -12.54 2.04 -9.77
CA GLN A 21 -12.13 3.39 -10.16
C GLN A 21 -12.78 4.36 -9.19
N VAL A 22 -11.99 5.18 -8.49
CA VAL A 22 -12.54 6.25 -7.66
C VAL A 22 -12.01 7.59 -8.14
N GLU A 23 -12.95 8.40 -8.63
CA GLU A 23 -12.74 9.79 -9.00
C GLU A 23 -13.90 10.64 -8.44
N GLU A 24 -13.58 11.44 -7.43
CA GLU A 24 -14.41 12.57 -7.00
C GLU A 24 -13.46 13.69 -6.58
N VAL A 25 -13.51 14.82 -7.28
CA VAL A 25 -12.67 16.00 -7.03
C VAL A 25 -13.57 17.23 -7.02
N ASP A 26 -13.71 17.86 -5.86
CA ASP A 26 -14.36 19.16 -5.76
C ASP A 26 -13.31 20.26 -5.99
N GLN A 27 -13.39 20.89 -7.16
CA GLN A 27 -12.50 21.98 -7.57
C GLN A 27 -12.70 23.25 -6.75
N THR A 28 -13.86 23.43 -6.11
CA THR A 28 -14.16 24.59 -5.27
C THR A 28 -13.46 24.47 -3.92
N THR A 29 -13.52 23.30 -3.31
CA THR A 29 -12.92 23.04 -1.98
C THR A 29 -11.50 22.48 -2.05
N ARG A 30 -11.03 22.07 -3.24
CA ARG A 30 -9.74 21.38 -3.48
C ARG A 30 -9.58 20.10 -2.67
N ILE A 31 -10.68 19.40 -2.45
CA ILE A 31 -10.74 18.12 -1.73
C ILE A 31 -11.15 17.04 -2.73
N GLY A 32 -10.55 15.86 -2.61
CA GLY A 32 -10.89 14.74 -3.49
C GLY A 32 -10.04 13.51 -3.28
N GLN A 33 -10.35 12.45 -4.03
CA GLN A 33 -9.64 11.19 -4.00
C GLN A 33 -9.50 10.61 -5.41
N LEU A 34 -8.30 10.11 -5.70
CA LEU A 34 -7.98 9.32 -6.88
C LEU A 34 -7.48 7.97 -6.38
N ALA A 35 -8.29 6.92 -6.51
CA ALA A 35 -7.89 5.58 -6.11
C ALA A 35 -8.04 4.59 -7.26
N TYR A 36 -7.01 3.77 -7.42
CA TYR A 36 -7.01 2.61 -8.30
C TYR A 36 -6.82 1.37 -7.43
N GLY A 37 -7.88 0.59 -7.29
CA GLY A 37 -7.86 -0.66 -6.54
C GLY A 37 -8.16 -1.83 -7.46
N ALA A 38 -7.45 -2.94 -7.29
CA ALA A 38 -7.85 -4.22 -7.82
C ALA A 38 -8.14 -5.17 -6.65
N SER A 39 -9.34 -5.73 -6.65
CA SER A 39 -9.77 -6.79 -5.74
C SER A 39 -10.07 -8.06 -6.55
N ASN A 40 -10.07 -9.23 -5.92
CA ASN A 40 -10.04 -10.53 -6.62
C ASN A 40 -8.85 -10.66 -7.58
N LEU A 41 -7.70 -10.09 -7.23
CA LEU A 41 -6.45 -10.54 -7.82
C LEU A 41 -6.33 -12.04 -7.52
N ASP A 42 -5.76 -12.83 -8.44
CA ASP A 42 -5.62 -14.29 -8.28
C ASP A 42 -5.29 -14.64 -6.83
N PHE A 43 -6.05 -15.59 -6.25
CA PHE A 43 -5.94 -16.07 -4.87
C PHE A 43 -6.45 -15.15 -3.72
N GLY A 44 -7.33 -14.17 -4.00
CA GLY A 44 -8.19 -13.56 -2.97
C GLY A 44 -7.63 -12.34 -2.23
N TYR A 45 -6.67 -11.62 -2.81
CA TYR A 45 -6.07 -10.41 -2.23
C TYR A 45 -6.47 -9.13 -2.98
N SER A 46 -6.24 -7.99 -2.34
CA SER A 46 -6.38 -6.65 -2.91
C SER A 46 -5.03 -5.95 -3.01
N ALA A 47 -4.78 -5.26 -4.12
CA ALA A 47 -3.71 -4.30 -4.26
C ALA A 47 -4.31 -2.97 -4.69
N GLY A 48 -3.78 -1.88 -4.17
CA GLY A 48 -4.33 -0.56 -4.45
C GLY A 48 -3.28 0.51 -4.32
N ALA A 49 -3.51 1.60 -5.03
CA ALA A 49 -2.82 2.86 -4.83
C ALA A 49 -3.86 3.98 -4.82
N GLY A 50 -3.63 4.99 -4.01
CA GLY A 50 -4.52 6.13 -3.91
C GLY A 50 -3.79 7.42 -3.59
N ILE A 51 -4.38 8.53 -4.01
CA ILE A 51 -3.99 9.90 -3.71
C ILE A 51 -5.22 10.61 -3.15
N ASN A 52 -5.04 11.28 -2.01
CA ASN A 52 -6.06 12.07 -1.34
C ASN A 52 -5.62 13.53 -1.28
N PHE A 53 -6.54 14.42 -1.68
CA PHE A 53 -6.36 15.86 -1.64
C PHE A 53 -7.17 16.43 -0.48
N GLY A 54 -6.52 17.17 0.40
CA GLY A 54 -7.15 17.93 1.48
C GLY A 54 -6.73 19.40 1.43
N ASN A 55 -7.45 20.25 2.14
CA ASN A 55 -7.10 21.67 2.22
C ASN A 55 -5.73 21.85 2.91
N GLY A 56 -4.68 22.13 2.13
CA GLY A 56 -3.30 22.30 2.62
C GLY A 56 -2.51 21.00 2.81
N THR A 57 -3.08 19.85 2.42
CA THR A 57 -2.46 18.52 2.58
C THR A 57 -2.68 17.69 1.33
N LEU A 58 -1.64 17.01 0.86
CA LEU A 58 -1.71 16.00 -0.20
C LEU A 58 -1.13 14.71 0.36
N GLY A 59 -1.86 13.60 0.27
CA GLY A 59 -1.36 12.32 0.73
C GLY A 59 -1.60 11.24 -0.29
N GLY A 60 -0.93 10.12 -0.14
CA GLY A 60 -1.16 8.95 -0.96
C GLY A 60 -0.56 7.71 -0.33
N GLY A 61 -0.86 6.57 -0.93
CA GLY A 61 -0.33 5.31 -0.45
C GLY A 61 -0.60 4.18 -1.41
N PHE A 62 0.00 3.04 -1.11
CA PHE A 62 -0.17 1.81 -1.85
C PHE A 62 -0.06 0.60 -0.92
N ASN A 63 -0.61 -0.53 -1.38
CA ASN A 63 -0.41 -1.81 -0.73
C ASN A 63 -0.44 -2.95 -1.76
N ALA A 64 0.33 -4.01 -1.47
CA ALA A 64 0.36 -5.26 -2.20
C ALA A 64 0.68 -6.41 -1.24
N GLY A 65 0.12 -7.61 -1.49
CA GLY A 65 0.35 -8.81 -0.69
C GLY A 65 0.60 -10.04 -1.56
N ILE A 66 1.32 -11.03 -1.03
CA ILE A 66 1.57 -12.32 -1.69
C ILE A 66 0.60 -13.37 -1.13
N PRO A 67 -0.15 -14.09 -1.98
CA PRO A 67 -1.09 -15.10 -1.52
C PRO A 67 -0.46 -16.34 -0.87
N GLY A 68 -1.14 -16.91 0.13
CA GLY A 68 -0.77 -18.19 0.77
C GLY A 68 0.49 -18.14 1.64
N GLN A 69 1.22 -17.03 1.60
CA GLN A 69 2.29 -16.68 2.52
C GLN A 69 1.68 -15.67 3.50
N GLY A 70 1.29 -16.11 4.69
CA GLY A 70 0.74 -15.24 5.75
C GLY A 70 1.70 -14.13 6.22
N GLU A 71 2.84 -14.00 5.56
CA GLU A 71 4.01 -13.27 5.96
C GLU A 71 4.53 -12.35 4.86
N GLY A 72 3.95 -12.31 3.64
CA GLY A 72 4.47 -11.52 2.52
C GLY A 72 3.59 -10.31 2.16
N SER A 73 3.95 -9.11 2.58
CA SER A 73 3.23 -7.88 2.21
C SER A 73 4.15 -6.67 2.10
N LEU A 74 3.79 -5.73 1.25
CA LEU A 74 4.43 -4.42 1.13
C LEU A 74 3.36 -3.35 1.04
N GLY A 75 3.56 -2.25 1.75
CA GLY A 75 2.76 -1.06 1.60
C GLY A 75 3.55 0.18 1.93
N GLY A 76 3.01 1.32 1.57
CA GLY A 76 3.64 2.58 1.86
C GLY A 76 2.64 3.71 1.79
N GLY A 77 3.01 4.83 2.40
CA GLY A 77 2.19 6.01 2.46
C GLY A 77 3.05 7.25 2.51
N TRP A 78 2.48 8.37 2.12
CA TRP A 78 3.12 9.66 2.23
C TRP A 78 2.08 10.75 2.44
N THR A 79 2.53 11.83 3.07
CA THR A 79 1.75 13.04 3.31
C THR A 79 2.68 14.23 3.12
N VAL A 80 2.26 15.17 2.29
CA VAL A 80 2.88 16.48 2.08
C VAL A 80 1.94 17.53 2.64
N THR A 81 2.49 18.45 3.42
CA THR A 81 1.80 19.64 3.93
C THR A 81 2.62 20.89 3.57
N ALA A 82 2.12 22.07 3.90
CA ALA A 82 2.91 23.30 3.81
C ALA A 82 4.22 23.26 4.62
N ASN A 83 4.24 22.47 5.71
CA ASN A 83 5.29 22.47 6.73
C ASN A 83 6.26 21.29 6.62
N GLY A 84 5.99 20.31 5.74
CA GLY A 84 6.86 19.15 5.65
C GLY A 84 6.28 17.98 4.87
N LEU A 85 7.05 16.91 4.85
CA LEU A 85 6.74 15.64 4.21
C LEU A 85 6.96 14.51 5.20
N VAL A 86 6.01 13.57 5.24
CA VAL A 86 6.17 12.28 5.91
C VAL A 86 6.05 11.21 4.83
N PHE A 87 6.97 10.25 4.83
CA PHE A 87 6.93 9.07 3.97
C PHE A 87 7.12 7.83 4.84
N GLY A 88 6.36 6.78 4.56
CA GLY A 88 6.44 5.50 5.26
C GLY A 88 6.44 4.33 4.28
N LEU A 89 7.23 3.31 4.58
CA LEU A 89 7.24 2.03 3.90
C LEU A 89 7.18 0.91 4.94
N GLY A 90 6.21 0.02 4.82
CA GLY A 90 6.06 -1.17 5.65
C GLY A 90 6.15 -2.44 4.81
N ALA A 91 6.93 -3.41 5.27
CA ALA A 91 7.01 -4.72 4.66
C ALA A 91 6.95 -5.81 5.72
N VAL A 92 6.40 -6.96 5.33
CA VAL A 92 6.49 -8.22 6.06
C VAL A 92 6.98 -9.27 5.07
N PHE A 93 7.97 -10.08 5.48
CA PHE A 93 8.41 -11.28 4.77
C PHE A 93 8.96 -12.28 5.80
N ASN A 94 8.59 -13.55 5.73
CA ASN A 94 9.12 -14.61 6.60
C ASN A 94 9.08 -14.27 8.12
N ASN A 95 7.96 -13.72 8.61
CA ASN A 95 7.78 -13.17 9.99
C ASN A 95 8.73 -12.03 10.39
N VAL A 96 9.49 -11.48 9.44
CA VAL A 96 10.29 -10.27 9.64
C VAL A 96 9.48 -9.07 9.18
N SER A 97 9.27 -8.11 10.08
CA SER A 97 8.66 -6.83 9.74
C SER A 97 9.73 -5.73 9.66
N VAL A 98 9.65 -4.93 8.61
CA VAL A 98 10.46 -3.72 8.42
C VAL A 98 9.50 -2.55 8.19
N ASN A 99 9.62 -1.52 9.02
CA ASN A 99 8.87 -0.28 8.90
C ASN A 99 9.86 0.87 8.85
N VAL A 100 9.88 1.59 7.75
CA VAL A 100 10.70 2.79 7.57
C VAL A 100 9.77 3.99 7.60
N ALA A 101 10.12 5.01 8.36
CA ALA A 101 9.47 6.31 8.32
C ALA A 101 10.53 7.40 8.10
N ILE A 102 10.27 8.32 7.18
CA ILE A 102 11.09 9.49 6.91
C ILE A 102 10.23 10.70 7.15
N THR A 103 10.74 11.66 7.92
CA THR A 103 10.09 12.95 8.14
C THR A 103 11.04 14.06 7.74
N ALA A 104 10.58 14.94 6.85
CA ALA A 104 11.25 16.17 6.49
C ALA A 104 10.43 17.34 6.99
N ASP A 105 11.02 18.13 7.90
CA ASP A 105 10.41 19.34 8.44
C ASP A 105 10.98 20.56 7.71
N ARG A 106 10.10 21.30 7.01
CA ARG A 106 10.50 22.49 6.27
C ARG A 106 10.85 23.66 7.18
N THR A 107 10.21 23.77 8.34
CA THR A 107 10.36 24.89 9.28
C THR A 107 11.76 24.88 9.89
N THR A 108 12.24 23.70 10.25
CA THR A 108 13.55 23.52 10.90
C THR A 108 14.64 23.08 9.91
N GLY A 109 14.27 22.58 8.73
CA GLY A 109 15.19 21.93 7.81
C GLY A 109 15.63 20.53 8.26
N ALA A 110 15.04 20.00 9.33
CA ALA A 110 15.39 18.70 9.88
C ALA A 110 14.89 17.57 8.96
N LEU A 111 15.75 16.58 8.77
CA LEU A 111 15.40 15.28 8.20
C LEU A 111 15.59 14.23 9.29
N SER A 112 14.62 13.37 9.50
CA SER A 112 14.71 12.22 10.41
C SER A 112 14.28 10.94 9.71
N MET A 113 14.92 9.83 10.08
CA MET A 113 14.58 8.50 9.62
C MET A 113 14.42 7.57 10.81
N GLN A 114 13.37 6.75 10.78
CA GLN A 114 13.16 5.66 11.72
C GLN A 114 13.06 4.33 10.99
N VAL A 115 13.69 3.31 11.55
CA VAL A 115 13.52 1.91 11.14
C VAL A 115 13.02 1.12 12.33
N ASN A 116 11.85 0.50 12.19
CA ASN A 116 11.14 -0.22 13.25
C ASN A 116 10.97 0.64 14.53
N GLY A 117 10.64 1.92 14.33
CA GLY A 117 10.43 2.89 15.42
C GLY A 117 11.71 3.37 16.11
N LYS A 118 12.89 3.01 15.60
CA LYS A 118 14.18 3.48 16.13
C LYS A 118 14.80 4.48 15.19
N ASP A 119 15.28 5.60 15.72
CA ASP A 119 15.98 6.61 14.95
C ASP A 119 17.25 6.03 14.31
N VAL A 120 17.48 6.40 13.06
CA VAL A 120 18.67 6.06 12.28
C VAL A 120 19.37 7.34 11.88
N ALA A 121 20.67 7.41 12.14
CA ALA A 121 21.50 8.52 11.70
C ALA A 121 21.61 8.54 10.17
N ILE A 122 21.46 9.72 9.59
CA ILE A 122 21.41 10.00 8.15
C ILE A 122 22.44 11.05 7.76
#